data_AF-A0A922MSR9-F1
#
_entry.id   AF-A0A922MSR9-F1
#
_cell.length_a   1.000
_cell.length_b   1.000
_cell.length_c   1.000
_cell.angle_alpha   90.00
_cell.angle_beta   90.00
_cell.angle_gamma   90.00
#
_symmetry.space_group_name_H-M   'P 1'
#
loop_
_entity.id
_entity.type
_entity.pdbx_description
1 polymer ?
#
loop_
_entity_poly.entity_id
_entity_poly.type
_entity_poly.pdbx_seq_one_letter_code
_entity_poly.pdbx_strand_id
1 'polypeptide(L)'
;MSKECKSDSSTSDSEVSACSSNYNPLKALYSNKVKIPVESAPLYENIAQFEAAQSKSNEVIPFGHNKMVQKREEEKEKKRIEEERLLEEKNKRRFAQYKTVMVPTKEYRARNLLTRIEAMEGPLGVLKDCVDKRLRVK
;
A
#
# COMPACT_ATOMS: atom_id res chain seq x y z
N MET A 1 15.94 -11.16 31.10
CA MET A 1 14.52 -11.52 30.98
C MET A 1 14.43 -12.88 30.35
N SER A 2 14.28 -13.90 31.18
CA SER A 2 14.33 -15.32 30.82
C SER A 2 13.13 -15.66 29.93
N LYS A 3 13.39 -16.16 28.72
CA LYS A 3 12.34 -16.73 27.86
C LYS A 3 11.93 -18.07 28.49
N GLU A 4 10.82 -18.09 29.20
CA GLU A 4 10.18 -19.33 29.61
C GLU A 4 9.70 -20.06 28.35
N CYS A 5 10.44 -21.10 27.98
CA CYS A 5 9.99 -22.09 27.03
C CYS A 5 8.78 -22.79 27.63
N LYS A 6 7.57 -22.45 27.15
CA LYS A 6 6.40 -23.32 27.32
C LYS A 6 6.72 -24.65 26.66
N SER A 7 7.24 -25.59 27.45
CA SER A 7 7.41 -26.97 27.05
C SER A 7 6.02 -27.60 27.01
N ASP A 8 5.51 -27.85 25.80
CA ASP A 8 4.40 -28.77 25.60
C ASP A 8 4.86 -30.17 26.02
N SER A 9 4.72 -30.45 27.31
CA SER A 9 5.20 -31.64 28.03
C SER A 9 4.48 -32.94 27.64
N SER A 10 3.58 -32.93 26.65
CA SER A 10 2.75 -34.10 26.32
C SER A 10 2.51 -34.28 24.81
N THR A 11 3.33 -33.66 23.94
CA THR A 11 3.26 -33.91 22.49
C THR A 11 4.34 -34.91 22.10
N SER A 12 3.97 -36.16 21.88
CA SER A 12 4.88 -37.17 21.31
C SER A 12 5.27 -36.76 19.89
N ASP A 13 6.56 -36.88 19.54
CA ASP A 13 7.05 -36.51 18.19
C ASP A 13 6.38 -37.32 17.08
N SER A 14 5.90 -38.53 17.40
CA SER A 14 5.09 -39.34 16.51
C SER A 14 3.78 -38.65 16.14
N GLU A 15 3.05 -38.00 17.06
CA GLU A 15 1.76 -37.37 16.77
C GLU A 15 1.87 -36.11 15.89
N VAL A 16 3.06 -35.52 15.81
CA VAL A 16 3.33 -34.27 15.08
C VAL A 16 3.94 -34.54 13.70
N SER A 17 4.48 -35.74 13.47
CA SER A 17 5.13 -36.11 12.21
C SER A 17 4.13 -36.55 11.15
N ALA A 18 4.13 -35.88 10.00
CA ALA A 18 3.17 -36.10 8.91
C ALA A 18 3.19 -37.53 8.31
N CYS A 19 4.31 -38.26 8.46
CA CYS A 19 4.46 -39.62 7.93
C CYS A 19 4.21 -40.71 8.99
N SER A 20 3.79 -40.35 10.21
CA SER A 20 3.52 -41.33 11.26
C SER A 20 2.10 -41.89 11.15
N SER A 21 1.89 -43.08 11.68
CA SER A 21 0.56 -43.71 11.75
C SER A 21 -0.41 -43.01 12.70
N ASN A 22 0.11 -42.22 13.65
CA ASN A 22 -0.65 -41.61 14.75
C ASN A 22 -0.72 -40.09 14.62
N TYR A 23 -0.62 -39.57 13.40
CA TYR A 23 -0.58 -38.14 13.14
C TYR A 23 -1.89 -37.44 13.55
N ASN A 24 -1.78 -36.41 14.38
CA ASN A 24 -2.89 -35.56 14.77
C ASN A 24 -2.74 -34.16 14.14
N PRO A 25 -3.57 -33.80 13.15
CA PRO A 25 -3.42 -32.56 12.39
C PRO A 25 -3.64 -31.30 13.25
N LEU A 26 -4.56 -31.36 14.22
CA LEU A 26 -4.82 -30.22 15.11
C LEU A 26 -3.63 -29.97 16.03
N LYS A 27 -3.03 -31.04 16.57
CA LYS A 27 -1.87 -30.94 17.45
C LYS A 27 -0.64 -30.48 16.69
N ALA A 28 -0.45 -30.97 15.46
CA ALA A 28 0.59 -30.49 14.57
C ALA A 28 0.45 -28.98 14.31
N LEU A 29 -0.73 -28.49 13.92
CA LEU A 29 -0.98 -27.09 13.58
C LEU A 29 -0.55 -26.10 14.69
N TYR A 30 -0.80 -26.44 15.96
CA TYR A 30 -0.47 -25.58 17.09
C TYR A 30 0.90 -25.87 17.73
N SER A 31 1.59 -26.92 17.29
CA SER A 31 2.89 -27.29 17.85
C SER A 31 4.05 -26.58 17.14
N ASN A 32 5.03 -26.11 17.90
CA ASN A 32 6.26 -25.54 17.35
C ASN A 32 7.27 -26.59 16.87
N LYS A 33 6.94 -27.88 17.03
CA LYS A 33 7.84 -29.02 16.74
C LYS A 33 7.57 -29.67 15.38
N VAL A 34 6.66 -29.12 14.58
CA VAL A 34 6.34 -29.67 13.24
C VAL A 34 7.57 -29.65 12.37
N LYS A 35 7.90 -30.80 11.80
CA LYS A 35 8.92 -30.94 10.78
C LYS A 35 8.24 -31.09 9.42
N ILE A 36 8.61 -30.23 8.49
CA ILE A 36 8.19 -30.37 7.09
C ILE A 36 9.00 -31.53 6.49
N PRO A 37 8.35 -32.53 5.84
CA PRO A 37 9.06 -33.70 5.30
C PRO A 37 10.16 -33.36 4.29
N VAL A 38 10.03 -32.24 3.58
CA VAL A 38 11.02 -31.75 2.60
C VAL A 38 11.35 -30.30 2.94
N GLU A 39 12.54 -30.05 3.49
CA GLU A 39 12.98 -28.71 3.90
C GLU A 39 13.20 -27.76 2.72
N SER A 40 13.50 -28.30 1.53
CA SER A 40 13.73 -27.52 0.31
C SER A 40 12.46 -27.17 -0.46
N ALA A 41 11.29 -27.61 0.01
CA ALA A 41 10.04 -27.39 -0.70
C ALA A 41 9.63 -25.90 -0.65
N PRO A 42 9.17 -25.32 -1.78
CA PRO A 42 8.64 -23.97 -1.79
C PRO A 42 7.37 -23.89 -0.94
N LEU A 43 7.35 -22.94 -0.01
CA LEU A 43 6.18 -22.67 0.81
C LEU A 43 5.27 -21.66 0.10
N TYR A 44 3.97 -21.90 0.09
CA TYR A 44 2.96 -20.99 -0.43
C TYR A 44 1.95 -20.67 0.67
N GLU A 45 1.52 -19.41 0.76
CA GLU A 45 0.59 -18.99 1.81
C GLU A 45 -0.84 -19.48 1.56
N ASN A 46 -1.24 -19.52 0.28
CA ASN A 46 -2.63 -19.78 -0.12
C ASN A 46 -2.72 -20.85 -1.22
N ILE A 47 -3.88 -21.51 -1.30
CA ILE A 47 -4.17 -22.53 -2.34
C ILE A 47 -4.06 -21.92 -3.74
N ALA A 48 -4.53 -20.69 -3.94
CA ALA A 48 -4.43 -19.99 -5.22
C ALA A 48 -2.97 -19.79 -5.68
N GLN A 49 -2.04 -19.53 -4.74
CA GLN A 49 -0.62 -19.42 -5.06
C GLN A 49 -0.03 -20.77 -5.51
N PHE A 50 -0.45 -21.85 -4.83
CA PHE A 50 -0.04 -23.20 -5.17
C PHE A 50 -0.57 -23.64 -6.55
N GLU A 51 -1.86 -23.43 -6.84
CA GLU A 51 -2.46 -23.73 -8.15
C GLU A 51 -1.80 -22.93 -9.28
N ALA A 52 -1.49 -21.66 -9.03
CA ALA A 52 -0.78 -20.82 -9.99
C ALA A 52 0.67 -21.31 -10.23
N ALA A 53 1.37 -21.77 -9.19
CA ALA A 53 2.69 -22.39 -9.34
C ALA A 53 2.61 -23.72 -10.11
N GLN A 54 1.58 -24.53 -9.84
CA GLN A 54 1.36 -25.81 -10.53
C GLN A 54 1.01 -25.64 -12.00
N SER A 55 0.24 -24.60 -12.34
CA SER A 55 -0.09 -24.22 -13.72
C SER A 55 1.08 -23.60 -14.50
N LYS A 56 2.30 -23.60 -13.93
CA LYS A 56 3.55 -23.07 -14.52
C LYS A 56 3.50 -21.58 -14.83
N SER A 57 2.59 -20.83 -14.22
CA SER A 57 2.74 -19.38 -14.15
C SER A 57 3.89 -19.13 -13.18
N ASN A 58 5.11 -18.95 -13.69
CA ASN A 58 6.31 -18.57 -12.92
C ASN A 58 6.18 -17.16 -12.26
N GLU A 59 4.95 -16.66 -12.15
CA GLU A 59 4.59 -15.40 -11.54
C GLU A 59 4.48 -15.50 -10.03
N VAL A 60 4.32 -16.70 -9.46
CA VAL A 60 4.17 -16.81 -8.00
C VAL A 60 5.52 -17.04 -7.35
N ILE A 61 5.91 -16.08 -6.51
CA ILE A 61 7.14 -16.17 -5.71
C ILE A 61 6.82 -16.94 -4.43
N PRO A 62 7.58 -18.01 -4.11
CA PRO A 62 7.38 -18.75 -2.87
C PRO A 62 7.70 -17.90 -1.64
N PHE A 63 7.00 -18.19 -0.55
CA PHE A 63 7.19 -17.56 0.75
C PHE A 63 8.64 -17.71 1.24
N GLY A 64 9.14 -16.71 1.97
CA GLY A 64 10.53 -16.64 2.45
C GLY A 64 11.54 -16.09 1.43
N HIS A 65 11.15 -15.89 0.16
CA HIS A 65 12.03 -15.35 -0.89
C HIS A 65 11.87 -13.84 -1.07
N ASN A 66 11.88 -13.08 0.03
CA ASN A 66 11.64 -11.61 0.03
C ASN A 66 12.57 -10.85 -0.93
N LYS A 67 13.82 -11.32 -1.11
CA LYS A 67 14.77 -10.73 -2.06
C LYS A 67 14.31 -10.83 -3.52
N MET A 68 13.60 -11.91 -3.89
CA MET A 68 13.04 -12.07 -5.24
C MET A 68 11.83 -11.16 -5.43
N VAL A 69 11.02 -10.97 -4.39
CA VAL A 69 9.88 -10.04 -4.41
C VAL A 69 10.37 -8.61 -4.63
N GLN A 70 11.34 -8.14 -3.84
CA GLN A 70 11.93 -6.81 -3.97
C GLN A 70 12.49 -6.56 -5.38
N LYS A 71 13.27 -7.51 -5.92
CA LYS A 71 13.82 -7.39 -7.28
C LYS A 71 12.73 -7.26 -8.34
N ARG A 72 11.63 -8.01 -8.21
CA ARG A 72 10.50 -7.93 -9.16
C ARG A 72 9.79 -6.59 -9.08
N GLU A 73 9.59 -6.07 -7.87
CA GLU A 73 8.97 -4.76 -7.65
C GLU A 73 9.83 -3.64 -8.24
N GLU A 74 11.14 -3.65 -7.96
CA GLU A 74 12.08 -2.69 -8.52
C GLU A 74 12.11 -2.71 -10.05
N GLU A 75 12.08 -3.89 -10.68
CA GLU A 75 12.04 -4.00 -12.14
C GLU A 75 10.74 -3.44 -12.72
N LYS A 76 9.61 -3.70 -12.05
CA LYS A 76 8.30 -3.17 -12.44
C LYS A 76 8.23 -1.65 -12.32
N GLU A 77 8.81 -1.09 -11.27
CA GLU A 77 8.90 0.36 -11.09
C GLU A 77 9.77 1.02 -12.15
N LYS A 78 10.95 0.44 -12.45
CA LYS A 78 11.84 0.94 -13.51
C LYS A 78 11.14 1.00 -14.87
N LYS A 79 10.40 -0.06 -15.22
CA LYS A 79 9.61 -0.11 -16.47
C LYS A 79 8.53 0.97 -16.50
N ARG A 80 7.80 1.17 -15.40
CA ARG A 80 6.78 2.24 -15.30
C ARG A 80 7.39 3.63 -15.49
N ILE A 81 8.51 3.91 -14.83
CA ILE A 81 9.21 5.20 -14.94
C ILE A 81 9.70 5.43 -16.38
N GLU A 82 10.22 4.40 -17.03
CA GLU A 82 10.67 4.48 -18.42
C GLU A 82 9.50 4.73 -19.38
N GLU A 83 8.38 4.03 -19.21
CA GLU A 83 7.15 4.24 -19.97
C GLU A 83 6.60 5.66 -19.78
N GLU A 84 6.57 6.15 -18.54
CA GLU A 84 6.12 7.50 -18.22
C GLU A 84 7.03 8.55 -18.87
N ARG A 85 8.35 8.38 -18.80
CA ARG A 85 9.32 9.27 -19.44
C ARG A 85 9.14 9.30 -20.96
N LEU A 86 8.92 8.14 -21.58
CA LEU A 86 8.69 8.01 -23.00
C LEU A 86 7.37 8.67 -23.42
N LEU A 87 6.32 8.52 -22.61
CA LEU A 87 5.03 9.16 -22.82
C LEU A 87 5.15 10.69 -22.67
N GLU A 88 5.88 11.16 -21.67
CA GLU A 88 6.16 12.59 -21.47
C GLU A 88 6.92 13.18 -22.67
N GLU A 89 7.91 12.47 -23.21
CA GLU A 89 8.65 12.90 -24.39
C GLU A 89 7.76 12.95 -25.64
N LYS A 90 6.91 11.95 -25.85
CA LYS A 90 5.91 11.95 -26.93
C LYS A 90 4.93 13.12 -26.78
N ASN A 91 4.48 13.41 -25.56
CA ASN A 91 3.62 14.56 -25.28
C ASN A 91 4.33 15.88 -25.57
N LYS A 92 5.57 16.05 -25.12
CA LYS A 92 6.39 17.24 -25.41
C LYS A 92 6.53 17.47 -26.91
N ARG A 93 6.78 16.41 -27.70
CA ARG A 93 6.88 16.47 -29.16
C ARG A 93 5.53 16.82 -29.81
N ARG A 94 4.44 16.17 -29.39
CA ARG A 94 3.08 16.41 -29.90
C ARG A 94 2.62 17.86 -29.66
N PHE A 95 2.89 18.38 -28.46
CA PHE A 95 2.44 19.71 -28.06
C PHE A 95 3.45 20.83 -28.34
N ALA A 96 4.60 20.52 -28.96
CA ALA A 96 5.61 21.53 -29.32
C ALA A 96 5.05 22.63 -30.23
N GLN A 97 4.19 22.26 -31.17
CA GLN A 97 3.54 23.20 -32.11
C GLN A 97 2.52 24.13 -31.44
N TYR A 98 1.99 23.74 -30.28
CA TYR A 98 0.98 24.48 -29.52
C TYR A 98 1.58 25.30 -28.37
N LYS A 99 2.91 25.42 -28.29
CA LYS A 99 3.61 26.31 -27.34
C LYS A 99 3.49 27.79 -27.77
N THR A 100 2.31 28.23 -28.17
CA THR A 100 2.01 29.66 -28.14
C THR A 100 1.89 30.10 -26.68
N VAL A 101 2.00 31.41 -26.44
CA VAL A 101 1.91 32.01 -25.10
C VAL A 101 0.68 31.44 -24.40
N MET A 102 0.89 30.59 -23.40
CA MET A 102 -0.21 30.09 -22.58
C MET A 102 -0.91 31.31 -22.00
N VAL A 103 -2.16 31.54 -22.42
CA VAL A 103 -2.95 32.63 -21.87
C VAL A 103 -3.10 32.33 -20.39
N PRO A 104 -2.64 33.20 -19.48
CA PRO A 104 -2.82 32.96 -18.06
C PRO A 104 -4.32 32.85 -17.81
N THR A 105 -4.76 31.68 -17.37
CA THR A 105 -6.13 31.47 -16.90
C THR A 105 -6.35 32.42 -15.73
N LYS A 106 -7.24 33.39 -15.88
CA LYS A 106 -7.59 34.27 -14.76
C LYS A 106 -8.15 33.39 -13.65
N GLU A 107 -7.53 33.44 -12.47
CA GLU A 107 -8.07 32.80 -11.29
C GLU A 107 -9.40 33.48 -10.94
N TYR A 108 -10.50 32.74 -11.07
CA TYR A 108 -11.79 33.24 -10.65
C TYR A 108 -11.85 33.25 -9.12
N ARG A 109 -11.81 34.44 -8.52
CA ARG A 109 -12.04 34.58 -7.09
C ARG A 109 -13.45 34.09 -6.76
N ALA A 110 -13.53 33.03 -5.95
CA ALA A 110 -14.81 32.45 -5.55
C ALA A 110 -15.67 33.48 -4.82
N ARG A 111 -16.91 33.70 -5.28
CA ARG A 111 -17.86 34.67 -4.70
C ARG A 111 -18.59 34.07 -3.50
N ASN A 112 -17.86 33.84 -2.42
CA ASN A 112 -18.38 33.39 -1.13
C ASN A 112 -18.74 34.58 -0.20
N LEU A 113 -19.40 34.31 0.94
CA LEU A 113 -19.87 35.35 1.85
C LEU A 113 -18.72 36.23 2.38
N LEU A 114 -17.56 35.62 2.68
CA LEU A 114 -16.38 36.35 3.16
C LEU A 114 -15.88 37.36 2.13
N THR A 115 -15.75 36.98 0.85
CA THR A 115 -15.35 37.91 -0.21
C THR A 115 -16.39 38.99 -0.50
N ARG A 116 -17.68 38.71 -0.27
CA ARG A 116 -18.73 39.73 -0.37
C ARG A 116 -18.67 40.72 0.78
N ILE A 117 -18.52 40.24 2.03
CA ILE A 117 -18.43 41.08 3.22
C ILE A 117 -17.21 42.01 3.13
N GLU A 118 -16.11 41.57 2.52
CA GLU A 118 -14.93 42.41 2.31
C GLU A 118 -15.20 43.70 1.53
N ALA A 119 -16.15 43.69 0.59
CA ALA A 119 -16.45 44.79 -0.32
C ALA A 119 -17.75 45.54 0.04
N MET A 120 -18.40 45.21 1.15
CA MET A 120 -19.66 45.84 1.58
C MET A 120 -19.40 47.10 2.40
N GLU A 121 -20.06 48.18 2.03
CA GLU A 121 -20.04 49.45 2.75
C GLU A 121 -21.31 49.64 3.61
N GLY A 122 -21.22 50.47 4.65
CA GLY A 122 -22.34 50.77 5.55
C GLY A 122 -22.43 49.83 6.76
N PRO A 123 -23.62 49.52 7.29
CA PRO A 123 -23.77 48.83 8.59
C PRO A 123 -23.14 47.43 8.61
N LEU A 124 -23.11 46.75 7.46
CA LEU A 124 -22.47 45.43 7.34
C LEU A 124 -20.94 45.51 7.32
N GLY A 125 -20.38 46.60 6.79
CA GLY A 125 -18.95 46.91 6.87
C GLY A 125 -18.51 47.24 8.31
N VAL A 126 -19.36 47.95 9.06
CA VAL A 126 -19.12 48.19 10.50
C VAL A 126 -19.11 46.88 11.29
N LEU A 127 -19.98 45.92 10.92
CA LEU A 127 -19.98 44.60 11.56
C LEU A 127 -18.70 43.81 11.26
N LYS A 128 -18.16 43.91 10.03
CA LYS A 128 -16.85 43.34 9.68
C LYS A 128 -15.75 43.93 10.57
N ASP A 129 -15.73 45.25 10.74
CA ASP A 129 -14.79 45.93 11.64
C ASP A 129 -14.90 45.44 13.09
N CYS A 130 -16.10 45.18 13.59
CA CYS A 130 -16.31 44.61 14.92
C CYS A 130 -15.72 43.21 15.06
N VAL A 131 -15.87 42.37 14.02
CA VAL A 131 -15.28 41.02 13.98
C VAL A 131 -13.75 41.10 13.91
N ASP A 132 -13.20 41.94 13.03
CA ASP A 132 -11.75 42.10 12.84
C ASP A 132 -11.08 42.65 14.10
N LYS A 133 -11.72 43.60 14.78
CA LYS A 133 -11.26 44.19 16.06
C LYS A 133 -11.63 43.34 17.28
N ARG A 134 -12.30 42.19 17.09
CA ARG A 134 -12.81 41.28 18.15
C ARG A 134 -13.60 42.01 19.24
N LEU A 135 -14.39 42.99 18.84
CA LEU A 135 -15.22 43.77 19.75
C LEU A 135 -16.43 42.96 20.16
N ARG A 136 -16.63 42.80 21.48
CA ARG A 136 -17.81 42.15 22.03
C ARG A 136 -18.94 43.18 22.14
N VAL A 137 -19.87 43.10 21.21
CA VAL A 137 -21.12 43.88 21.26
C VAL A 137 -21.99 43.35 22.40
N LYS A 138 -22.54 44.25 23.22
CA LYS A 138 -23.47 43.93 24.32
C LYS A 138 -24.89 44.25 23.91
#